data_AF-A0A5D2PCP6-F1
#
_entry.id   AF-A0A5D2PCP6-F1
#
_cell.length_a   1.000
_cell.length_b   1.000
_cell.length_c   1.000
_cell.angle_alpha   90.00
_cell.angle_beta   90.00
_cell.angle_gamma   90.00
#
_symmetry.space_group_name_H-M   'P 1'
#
loop_
_entity.id
_entity.type
_entity.pdbx_description
1 polymer ?
#
loop_
_entity_poly.entity_id
_entity_poly.type
_entity_poly.pdbx_seq_one_letter_code
_entity_poly.pdbx_strand_id
1 'polypeptide(L)'
;MNILKNLGFGANNKPTASMENCAIAQGPEDDVPPSGQQFAQFGAGCFWGVELAFQRVSGITKTEVGYSQGFMHNPSYEDVCSGTTNHSEVVRVQYDPNECSYDTLLHVFWARHDPTTLNRQVR
;
A
#
# COMPACT_ATOMS: atom_id res chain seq x y z
N MET A 1 16.20 -51.29 23.42
CA MET A 1 16.44 -49.83 23.58
C MET A 1 16.81 -49.25 22.22
N ASN A 2 16.04 -48.28 21.73
CA ASN A 2 16.13 -47.70 20.38
C ASN A 2 17.34 -46.75 20.22
N ILE A 3 18.23 -47.03 19.26
CA ILE A 3 19.47 -46.27 18.98
C ILE A 3 19.38 -45.51 17.62
N LEU A 4 18.18 -45.11 17.17
CA LEU A 4 17.98 -44.50 15.84
C LEU A 4 17.16 -43.20 15.84
N LYS A 5 17.53 -42.21 16.68
CA LYS A 5 16.85 -40.88 16.68
C LYS A 5 17.75 -39.67 16.41
N ASN A 6 18.95 -39.84 15.86
CA ASN A 6 19.90 -38.73 15.62
C ASN A 6 20.21 -38.40 14.15
N LEU A 7 19.35 -38.80 13.20
CA LEU A 7 19.42 -38.28 11.83
C LEU A 7 18.31 -37.24 11.65
N GLY A 8 18.62 -36.00 12.04
CA GLY A 8 17.75 -34.84 11.97
C GLY A 8 17.49 -34.37 10.54
N PHE A 9 16.80 -35.17 9.75
CA PHE A 9 16.08 -34.72 8.55
C PHE A 9 14.61 -34.52 8.92
N GLY A 10 14.34 -33.40 9.58
CA GLY A 10 12.99 -32.91 9.85
C GLY A 10 12.87 -31.49 9.31
N ALA A 11 12.71 -31.34 8.00
CA ALA A 11 12.30 -30.08 7.39
C ALA A 11 10.85 -29.79 7.76
N ASN A 12 10.62 -29.31 8.98
CA ASN A 12 9.37 -28.67 9.36
C ASN A 12 9.38 -27.26 8.76
N ASN A 13 8.96 -27.16 7.50
CA ASN A 13 8.64 -25.88 6.84
C ASN A 13 7.38 -25.28 7.48
N LYS A 14 7.50 -24.74 8.69
CA LYS A 14 6.60 -23.68 9.13
C LYS A 14 7.24 -22.35 8.71
N PRO A 15 6.52 -21.47 7.99
CA PRO A 15 6.99 -20.12 7.79
C PRO A 15 7.34 -19.54 9.16
N THR A 16 8.53 -18.96 9.29
CA THR A 16 8.83 -18.13 10.47
C THR A 16 7.83 -16.97 10.46
N ALA A 17 7.39 -16.50 11.63
CA ALA A 17 6.40 -15.41 11.73
C ALA A 17 6.79 -14.16 10.90
N SER A 18 8.09 -13.95 10.66
CA SER A 18 8.61 -12.93 9.74
C SER A 18 8.27 -13.15 8.26
N MET A 19 8.31 -14.40 7.78
CA MET A 19 7.96 -14.74 6.40
C MET A 19 6.45 -14.64 6.16
N GLU A 20 5.64 -15.01 7.15
CA GLU A 20 4.18 -14.86 7.09
C GLU A 20 3.77 -13.38 7.06
N ASN A 21 4.33 -12.54 7.94
CA ASN A 21 4.09 -11.10 7.93
C ASN A 21 4.43 -10.44 6.59
N CYS A 22 5.56 -10.79 6.00
CA CYS A 22 5.98 -10.27 4.70
C CYS A 22 5.04 -10.76 3.58
N ALA A 23 4.65 -12.03 3.59
CA ALA A 23 3.74 -12.58 2.60
C ALA A 23 2.36 -11.90 2.62
N ILE A 24 1.84 -11.55 3.79
CA ILE A 24 0.58 -10.83 3.90
C ILE A 24 0.71 -9.40 3.35
N ALA A 25 1.77 -8.67 3.73
CA ALA A 25 1.98 -7.29 3.27
C ALA A 25 2.26 -7.16 1.76
N GLN A 26 2.81 -8.22 1.15
CA GLN A 26 3.07 -8.32 -0.29
C GLN A 26 1.90 -8.95 -1.06
N GLY A 27 0.84 -9.38 -0.38
CA GLY A 27 -0.38 -9.89 -0.98
C GLY A 27 -1.13 -8.81 -1.76
N PRO A 28 -2.11 -9.21 -2.60
CA PRO A 28 -2.98 -8.26 -3.27
C PRO A 28 -3.89 -7.53 -2.29
N GLU A 29 -4.47 -6.43 -2.76
CA GLU A 29 -5.59 -5.79 -2.09
C GLU A 29 -6.87 -6.57 -2.39
N ASP A 30 -7.42 -7.25 -1.38
CA ASP A 30 -8.64 -8.07 -1.50
C ASP A 30 -9.93 -7.29 -1.16
N ASP A 31 -9.81 -6.02 -0.77
CA ASP A 31 -10.96 -5.14 -0.53
C ASP A 31 -11.75 -4.93 -1.83
N VAL A 32 -13.08 -4.95 -1.73
CA VAL A 32 -13.98 -4.76 -2.88
C VAL A 32 -14.61 -3.36 -2.80
N PRO A 33 -14.51 -2.54 -3.85
CA PRO A 33 -15.15 -1.23 -3.85
C PRO A 33 -16.68 -1.39 -3.95
N PRO A 34 -17.47 -0.39 -3.53
CA PRO A 34 -18.91 -0.41 -3.72
C PRO A 34 -19.31 -0.64 -5.19
N SER A 35 -20.49 -1.21 -5.43
CA SER A 35 -20.98 -1.46 -6.79
C SER A 35 -20.96 -0.19 -7.65
N GLY A 36 -20.39 -0.28 -8.84
CA GLY A 36 -20.23 0.85 -9.76
C GLY A 36 -18.94 1.64 -9.54
N GLN A 37 -18.21 1.44 -8.44
CA GLN A 37 -16.96 2.14 -8.13
C GLN A 37 -15.73 1.34 -8.53
N GLN A 38 -14.60 2.04 -8.67
CA GLN A 38 -13.27 1.44 -8.82
C GLN A 38 -12.28 2.01 -7.79
N PHE A 39 -11.25 1.23 -7.48
CA PHE A 39 -10.11 1.66 -6.69
C PHE A 39 -8.98 2.21 -7.56
N ALA A 40 -8.26 3.18 -7.03
CA ALA A 40 -6.96 3.64 -7.52
C ALA A 40 -6.05 3.98 -6.34
N GLN A 41 -4.75 3.74 -6.46
CA GLN A 41 -3.77 4.04 -5.41
C GLN A 41 -2.63 4.90 -5.96
N PHE A 42 -2.28 5.98 -5.24
CA PHE A 42 -1.24 6.92 -5.65
C PHE A 42 -0.26 7.21 -4.51
N GLY A 43 1.04 7.09 -4.77
CA GLY A 43 2.12 7.51 -3.87
C GLY A 43 2.81 8.76 -4.41
N ALA A 44 2.70 9.88 -3.69
CA ALA A 44 3.14 11.19 -4.18
C ALA A 44 3.77 12.06 -3.06
N GLY A 45 4.48 11.43 -2.13
CA GLY A 45 5.02 12.08 -0.93
C GLY A 45 4.04 12.05 0.25
N CYS A 46 4.10 13.08 1.11
CA CYS A 46 3.24 13.17 2.29
C CYS A 46 1.76 13.08 1.92
N PHE A 47 1.10 12.00 2.36
CA PHE A 47 -0.26 11.65 1.95
C PHE A 47 -1.33 12.71 2.29
N TRP A 48 -1.08 13.63 3.24
CA TRP A 48 -2.04 14.65 3.66
C TRP A 48 -2.34 15.65 2.53
N GLY A 49 -1.28 16.10 1.83
CA GLY A 49 -1.43 17.02 0.72
C GLY A 49 -1.99 16.35 -0.53
N VAL A 50 -1.68 15.05 -0.71
CA VAL A 50 -2.13 14.24 -1.83
C VAL A 50 -3.62 13.92 -1.67
N GLU A 51 -4.05 13.50 -0.48
CA GLU A 51 -5.45 13.19 -0.19
C GLU A 51 -6.33 14.42 -0.44
N LEU A 52 -5.92 15.59 0.06
CA LEU A 52 -6.64 16.84 -0.14
C LEU A 52 -6.80 17.21 -1.62
N ALA A 53 -5.86 16.84 -2.49
CA ALA A 53 -5.98 17.08 -3.92
C ALA A 53 -7.07 16.20 -4.55
N PHE A 54 -7.14 14.92 -4.18
CA PHE A 54 -8.17 14.00 -4.65
C PHE A 54 -9.56 14.32 -4.06
N GLN A 55 -9.66 14.74 -2.80
CA GLN A 55 -10.94 15.13 -2.17
C GLN A 55 -11.71 16.23 -2.93
N ARG A 56 -11.05 16.97 -3.82
CA ARG A 56 -11.63 18.08 -4.59
C ARG A 56 -12.08 17.70 -6.00
N VAL A 57 -11.92 16.43 -6.40
CA VAL A 57 -12.24 15.96 -7.74
C VAL A 57 -13.67 15.41 -7.76
N SER A 58 -14.51 15.91 -8.66
CA SER A 58 -15.86 15.38 -8.88
C SER A 58 -15.80 13.92 -9.35
N GLY A 59 -16.75 13.10 -8.90
CA GLY A 59 -16.80 11.66 -9.17
C GLY A 59 -15.93 10.80 -8.25
N ILE A 60 -15.10 11.40 -7.39
CA ILE A 60 -14.48 10.68 -6.27
C ILE A 60 -15.47 10.63 -5.10
N THR A 61 -15.75 9.42 -4.60
CA THR A 61 -16.72 9.21 -3.51
C THR A 61 -16.07 8.98 -2.16
N LYS A 62 -14.80 8.54 -2.14
CA LYS A 62 -14.04 8.34 -0.91
C LYS A 62 -12.54 8.49 -1.19
N THR A 63 -11.84 9.11 -0.25
CA THR A 63 -10.39 9.03 -0.13
C THR A 63 -10.04 8.43 1.21
N GLU A 64 -8.91 7.73 1.27
CA GLU A 64 -8.29 7.33 2.53
C GLU A 64 -6.78 7.21 2.34
N VAL A 65 -6.04 7.48 3.42
CA VAL A 65 -4.58 7.38 3.43
C VAL A 65 -4.13 6.06 4.07
N GLY A 66 -2.98 5.56 3.66
CA GLY A 66 -2.42 4.35 4.24
C GLY A 66 -1.00 4.04 3.79
N TYR A 67 -0.57 2.81 4.07
CA TYR A 67 0.76 2.30 3.80
C TYR A 67 0.65 1.06 2.92
N SER A 68 1.41 1.00 1.83
CA SER A 68 1.35 -0.11 0.86
C SER A 68 2.74 -0.45 0.31
N GLN A 69 2.86 -1.59 -0.35
CA GLN A 69 4.08 -2.08 -1.03
C GLN A 69 5.32 -2.35 -0.13
N GLY A 70 5.13 -2.42 1.19
CA GLY A 70 6.18 -2.75 2.15
C GLY A 70 6.12 -4.20 2.65
N PHE A 71 6.98 -4.53 3.60
CA PHE A 71 7.18 -5.91 4.06
C PHE A 71 6.60 -6.21 5.45
N MET A 72 5.96 -5.23 6.08
CA MET A 72 5.44 -5.37 7.45
C MET A 72 3.92 -5.40 7.43
N HIS A 73 3.32 -6.46 7.95
CA HIS A 73 1.87 -6.50 8.12
C HIS A 73 1.44 -5.61 9.31
N ASN A 74 0.35 -4.87 9.14
CA ASN A 74 -0.20 -3.91 10.13
C ASN A 74 0.83 -2.90 10.69
N PRO A 75 1.55 -2.14 9.84
CA PRO A 75 2.54 -1.18 10.32
C PRO A 75 1.85 0.04 10.98
N SER A 76 2.46 0.55 12.05
CA SER A 76 2.12 1.86 12.61
C SER A 76 2.78 3.00 11.83
N TYR A 77 2.36 4.25 12.09
CA TYR A 77 3.04 5.42 11.52
C TYR A 77 4.51 5.50 11.97
N GLU A 78 4.77 5.17 13.24
CA GLU A 78 6.10 5.13 13.84
C GLU A 78 6.99 4.09 13.14
N ASP A 79 6.44 2.91 12.84
CA ASP A 79 7.16 1.87 12.09
C ASP A 79 7.57 2.36 10.71
N VAL A 80 6.66 3.01 9.97
CA VAL A 80 6.95 3.56 8.63
C VAL A 80 7.96 4.70 8.70
N CYS A 81 7.83 5.58 9.69
CA CYS A 81 8.78 6.68 9.94
C CYS A 81 10.20 6.19 10.24
N SER A 82 10.39 4.94 10.68
CA SER A 82 11.73 4.35 10.83
C SER A 82 12.46 4.17 9.49
N GLY A 83 11.73 4.14 8.37
CA GLY A 83 12.25 3.87 7.03
C GLY A 83 12.61 2.40 6.77
N THR A 84 12.32 1.48 7.70
CA THR A 84 12.74 0.07 7.59
C THR A 84 11.67 -0.86 7.03
N THR A 85 10.40 -0.42 6.99
CA THR A 85 9.28 -1.25 6.55
C THR A 85 9.14 -1.33 5.03
N ASN A 86 9.81 -0.43 4.30
CA ASN A 86 9.69 -0.25 2.85
C ASN A 86 8.28 0.09 2.35
N HIS A 87 7.35 0.47 3.24
CA HIS A 87 6.07 0.99 2.83
C HIS A 87 6.20 2.38 2.21
N SER A 88 5.35 2.65 1.23
CA SER A 88 5.08 4.01 0.76
C SER A 88 3.83 4.56 1.42
N GLU A 89 3.85 5.84 1.80
CA GLU A 89 2.63 6.60 2.05
C GLU A 89 1.84 6.71 0.74
N VAL A 90 0.57 6.29 0.77
CA VAL A 90 -0.31 6.28 -0.40
C VAL A 90 -1.68 6.82 -0.05
N VAL A 91 -2.38 7.31 -1.08
CA VAL A 91 -3.81 7.62 -1.04
C VAL A 91 -4.53 6.57 -1.87
N ARG A 92 -5.52 5.90 -1.27
CA ARG A 92 -6.49 5.06 -1.96
C ARG A 92 -7.73 5.90 -2.27
N VAL A 93 -8.15 5.86 -3.52
CA VAL A 93 -9.29 6.60 -4.08
C VAL A 93 -10.36 5.60 -4.49
N GLN A 94 -11.61 5.86 -4.09
CA GLN A 94 -12.80 5.24 -4.67
C GLN A 94 -13.48 6.27 -5.57
N TYR A 95 -13.73 5.90 -6.83
CA TYR A 95 -14.34 6.81 -7.82
C TYR A 95 -15.36 6.09 -8.70
N ASP A 96 -16.37 6.83 -9.17
CA ASP A 96 -17.30 6.37 -10.20
C ASP A 96 -16.67 6.60 -11.58
N PRO A 97 -16.35 5.55 -12.35
CA PRO A 97 -15.75 5.67 -13.68
C PRO A 97 -16.68 6.34 -14.71
N ASN A 98 -17.98 6.48 -14.43
CA ASN A 98 -18.92 7.22 -15.29
C ASN A 98 -18.88 8.74 -15.02
N GLU A 99 -18.38 9.17 -13.85
CA GLU A 99 -18.26 10.58 -13.48
C GLU A 99 -16.81 11.09 -13.52
N CYS A 100 -15.84 10.22 -13.26
CA CYS A 100 -14.41 10.53 -13.23
C CYS A 100 -13.60 9.45 -13.97
N SER A 101 -12.82 9.85 -14.97
CA SER A 101 -11.93 8.90 -15.66
C SER A 101 -10.63 8.67 -14.89
N TYR A 102 -10.01 7.52 -15.07
CA TYR A 102 -8.68 7.26 -14.51
C TYR A 102 -7.63 8.27 -15.02
N ASP A 103 -7.73 8.72 -16.29
CA ASP A 103 -6.90 9.81 -16.82
C ASP A 103 -7.03 11.11 -16.02
N THR A 104 -8.24 11.43 -15.53
CA THR A 104 -8.46 12.60 -14.65
C THR A 104 -7.68 12.43 -13.35
N LEU A 105 -7.66 11.23 -12.77
CA LEU A 105 -6.87 10.93 -11.57
C LEU A 105 -5.37 11.05 -11.85
N LEU A 106 -4.90 10.57 -12.99
CA LEU A 106 -3.51 10.71 -13.42
C LEU A 106 -3.12 12.19 -13.61
N HIS A 107 -3.99 13.02 -14.19
CA HIS A 107 -3.75 14.45 -14.30
C HIS A 107 -3.55 15.13 -12.93
N VAL A 108 -4.38 14.76 -11.95
CA VAL A 108 -4.24 15.25 -10.56
C VAL A 108 -2.93 14.76 -9.95
N PHE A 109 -2.59 13.48 -10.13
CA PHE A 109 -1.35 12.88 -9.65
C PHE A 109 -0.12 13.61 -10.17
N TRP A 110 0.00 13.80 -11.49
CA TRP A 110 1.15 14.46 -12.11
C TRP A 110 1.23 15.96 -11.79
N ALA A 111 0.11 16.63 -11.53
CA ALA A 111 0.10 18.03 -11.12
C ALA A 111 0.45 18.24 -9.64
N ARG A 112 0.37 17.19 -8.81
CA ARG A 112 0.47 17.28 -7.34
C ARG A 112 1.89 17.10 -6.79
N HIS A 113 2.78 16.46 -7.53
CA HIS A 113 4.14 16.14 -7.07
C HIS A 113 5.17 16.32 -8.17
N ASP A 114 6.45 16.30 -7.77
CA ASP A 114 7.58 16.20 -8.68
C ASP A 114 7.91 14.70 -8.88
N PRO A 115 7.57 14.10 -10.03
CA PRO A 115 7.79 12.67 -10.26
C PRO A 115 9.26 12.32 -10.56
N THR A 116 10.18 13.29 -10.48
CA THR A 116 11.59 13.09 -10.82
C THR A 116 12.49 12.94 -9.59
N THR A 117 11.93 13.11 -8.38
CA THR A 117 12.68 13.00 -7.12
C THR A 117 12.59 11.61 -6.50
N LEU A 118 13.66 10.81 -6.66
CA LEU A 118 13.76 9.47 -6.09
C LEU A 118 13.72 9.50 -4.54
N ASN A 119 12.81 8.70 -3.95
CA ASN A 119 12.68 8.49 -2.50
C ASN A 119 12.60 9.78 -1.67
N ARG A 120 12.03 10.84 -2.26
CA ARG A 120 11.87 12.15 -1.62
C ARG A 120 10.73 12.88 -2.28
N GLN A 121 9.95 13.60 -1.47
CA GLN A 121 9.09 14.66 -1.94
C GLN A 121 9.22 15.85 -0.99
N VAL A 122 9.60 17.01 -1.53
CA VAL A 122 9.66 18.27 -0.78
C VAL A 122 8.36 19.03 -1.00
N ARG A 123 7.94 19.80 0.01
CA ARG A 123 6.71 20.61 -0.02
C ARG A 123 6.75 21.69 -1.08
#